data_AF-A0A947XXW4-F1
#
_entry.id   AF-A0A947XXW4-F1
#
_cell.length_a   1.000
_cell.length_b   1.000
_cell.length_c   1.000
_cell.angle_alpha   90.00
_cell.angle_beta   90.00
_cell.angle_gamma   90.00
#
_symmetry.space_group_name_H-M   'P 1'
#
loop_
_entity.id
_entity.type
_entity.pdbx_description
1 polymer ?
#
loop_
_entity_poly.entity_id
_entity_poly.type
_entity_poly.pdbx_seq_one_letter_code
_entity_poly.pdbx_strand_id
1 'polypeptide(L)'
;MTQSTADIHQATPLHPAAPLHPAALWAIRAAFTSEQVDCTTAVVLKILDNKCKMLPGEKLAVMAIYDVVRHLAAPLFDTTVHAAISAARLQPVPTALEAIHPLRVYAEAAIPNLVS
;
A
#
# COMPACT_ATOMS: atom_id res chain seq x y z
N MET A 1 -22.92 0.10 -57.70
CA MET A 1 -22.32 1.12 -56.80
C MET A 1 -22.69 0.75 -55.37
N THR A 2 -21.67 0.57 -54.55
CA THR A 2 -21.63 0.01 -53.20
C THR A 2 -21.99 1.03 -52.11
N GLN A 3 -22.60 0.58 -51.02
CA GLN A 3 -22.51 1.05 -49.63
C GLN A 3 -23.42 0.10 -48.82
N SER A 4 -22.97 -0.86 -48.01
CA SER A 4 -21.94 -0.91 -46.95
C SER A 4 -22.14 0.15 -45.87
N THR A 5 -22.87 -0.22 -44.82
CA THR A 5 -22.85 0.48 -43.53
C THR A 5 -23.02 -0.58 -42.44
N ALA A 6 -21.91 -1.24 -42.13
CA ALA A 6 -21.75 -2.03 -40.91
C ALA A 6 -20.80 -1.28 -39.97
N ASP A 7 -20.91 -1.62 -38.68
CA ASP A 7 -20.04 -1.23 -37.58
C ASP A 7 -20.31 0.12 -36.90
N ILE A 8 -21.41 0.13 -36.15
CA ILE A 8 -21.52 0.91 -34.91
C ILE A 8 -20.47 0.35 -33.95
N HIS A 9 -19.40 1.09 -33.73
CA HIS A 9 -18.42 0.85 -32.69
C HIS A 9 -19.12 0.65 -31.33
N GLN A 10 -19.07 -0.58 -30.80
CA GLN A 10 -19.33 -0.84 -29.39
C GLN A 10 -18.23 -0.19 -28.57
N ALA A 11 -18.56 0.89 -27.86
CA ALA A 11 -17.75 1.40 -26.77
C ALA A 11 -17.87 0.40 -25.60
N THR A 12 -16.77 -0.28 -25.27
CA THR A 12 -16.63 -1.08 -24.05
C THR A 12 -16.98 -0.19 -22.84
N PRO A 13 -17.92 -0.56 -21.96
CA PRO A 13 -18.15 0.18 -20.73
C PRO A 13 -16.87 0.12 -19.89
N LEU A 14 -16.31 1.28 -19.57
CA LEU A 14 -15.29 1.40 -18.54
C LEU A 14 -15.89 0.78 -17.26
N HIS A 15 -15.30 -0.33 -16.81
CA HIS A 15 -15.64 -0.95 -15.54
C HIS A 15 -15.62 0.13 -14.46
N PRO A 16 -16.66 0.25 -13.59
CA PRO A 16 -16.55 1.14 -12.45
C PRO A 16 -15.33 0.70 -11.63
N ALA A 17 -14.43 1.64 -11.35
CA ALA A 17 -13.28 1.41 -10.50
C ALA A 17 -13.76 0.71 -9.23
N ALA A 18 -13.08 -0.39 -8.84
CA ALA A 18 -13.47 -1.16 -7.67
C ALA A 18 -13.63 -0.23 -6.45
N PRO A 19 -14.68 -0.44 -5.63
CA PRO A 19 -14.94 0.43 -4.50
C PRO A 19 -13.74 0.45 -3.54
N LEU A 20 -13.39 1.65 -3.05
CA LEU A 20 -12.34 1.85 -2.06
C LEU A 20 -12.61 1.00 -0.80
N HIS A 21 -11.55 0.42 -0.24
CA HIS A 21 -11.65 -0.36 1.00
C HIS A 21 -12.19 0.52 2.15
N PRO A 22 -13.09 0.02 3.02
CA PRO A 22 -13.66 0.82 4.12
C PRO A 22 -12.62 1.48 5.03
N ALA A 23 -11.49 0.81 5.28
CA ALA A 23 -10.39 1.37 6.06
C ALA A 23 -9.72 2.59 5.38
N ALA A 24 -9.64 2.61 4.04
CA ALA A 24 -9.14 3.79 3.31
C ALA A 24 -10.11 4.97 3.45
N LEU A 25 -11.43 4.71 3.34
CA LEU A 25 -12.45 5.76 3.52
C LEU A 25 -12.39 6.36 4.93
N TRP A 26 -12.17 5.54 5.95
CA TRP A 26 -11.93 6.01 7.32
C TRP A 26 -10.64 6.83 7.42
N ALA A 27 -9.52 6.36 6.85
CA ALA A 27 -8.21 7.00 6.96
C ALA A 27 -8.20 8.42 6.40
N ILE A 28 -8.96 8.70 5.34
CA ILE A 28 -9.12 10.04 4.75
C ILE A 28 -9.57 11.07 5.79
N ARG A 29 -10.34 10.66 6.81
CA ARG A 29 -10.94 11.54 7.81
C ARG A 29 -10.26 11.50 9.18
N ALA A 30 -9.36 10.54 9.41
CA ALA A 30 -8.84 10.21 10.73
C ALA A 30 -7.74 11.17 11.23
N ALA A 31 -7.23 12.07 10.37
CA ALA A 31 -6.20 13.07 10.68
C ALA A 31 -4.94 12.48 11.36
N PHE A 32 -4.13 11.77 10.57
CA PHE A 32 -2.91 11.11 11.06
C PHE A 32 -1.83 12.12 11.48
N THR A 33 -1.20 11.87 12.61
CA THR A 33 0.07 12.53 12.97
C THR A 33 1.24 11.89 12.20
N SER A 34 2.36 12.60 12.06
CA SER A 34 3.55 12.06 11.39
C SER A 34 4.06 10.76 12.03
N GLU A 35 4.02 10.65 13.36
CA GLU A 35 4.40 9.42 14.07
C GLU A 35 3.48 8.24 13.74
N GLN A 36 2.18 8.49 13.54
CA GLN A 36 1.23 7.46 13.13
C GLN A 36 1.46 7.01 11.69
N VAL A 37 1.94 7.92 10.81
CA VAL A 37 2.35 7.57 9.44
C VAL A 37 3.59 6.68 9.47
N ASP A 38 4.58 6.99 10.30
CA ASP A 38 5.76 6.14 10.50
C ASP A 38 5.36 4.75 11.05
N CYS A 39 4.52 4.71 12.09
CA CYS A 39 4.00 3.45 12.64
C CYS A 39 3.28 2.62 11.57
N THR A 40 2.43 3.26 10.77
CA THR A 40 1.69 2.59 9.68
C THR A 40 2.64 2.02 8.63
N THR A 41 3.66 2.81 8.23
CA THR A 41 4.68 2.38 7.28
C THR A 41 5.48 1.18 7.81
N ALA A 42 5.85 1.20 9.09
CA ALA A 42 6.54 0.08 9.72
C ALA A 42 5.70 -1.20 9.76
N VAL A 43 4.39 -1.10 10.02
CA VAL A 43 3.49 -2.27 9.95
C VAL A 43 3.41 -2.81 8.52
N VAL A 44 3.35 -1.94 7.50
CA VAL A 44 3.40 -2.36 6.09
C VAL A 44 4.69 -3.11 5.76
N LEU A 45 5.83 -2.64 6.25
CA LEU A 45 7.11 -3.35 6.10
C LEU A 45 7.05 -4.74 6.76
N LYS A 46 6.43 -4.88 7.94
CA LYS A 46 6.22 -6.20 8.59
C LYS A 46 5.28 -7.10 7.80
N ILE A 47 4.25 -6.54 7.16
CA ILE A 47 3.33 -7.29 6.30
C ILE A 47 4.08 -7.83 5.09
N LEU A 48 4.84 -6.98 4.39
CA LEU A 48 5.59 -7.34 3.19
C LEU A 48 6.77 -8.28 3.49
N ASP A 49 7.40 -8.18 4.66
CA ASP A 49 8.44 -9.14 5.13
C ASP A 49 7.85 -10.42 5.75
N ASN A 50 6.53 -10.61 5.67
CA ASN A 50 5.82 -11.77 6.21
C ASN A 50 6.05 -12.00 7.72
N LYS A 51 6.30 -10.94 8.49
CA LYS A 51 6.49 -10.93 9.96
C LYS A 51 5.24 -10.50 10.74
N CYS A 52 4.20 -10.02 10.06
CA CYS A 52 2.96 -9.60 10.69
C CYS A 52 1.99 -10.79 10.91
N LYS A 53 1.50 -10.95 12.16
CA LYS A 53 0.57 -12.03 12.58
C LYS A 53 -0.92 -11.70 12.39
N MET A 54 -1.23 -10.53 11.84
CA MET A 54 -2.60 -10.11 11.52
C MET A 54 -3.28 -11.07 10.51
N LEU A 55 -4.60 -11.17 10.59
CA LEU A 55 -5.43 -11.89 9.63
C LEU A 55 -5.33 -11.25 8.23
N PRO A 56 -5.61 -11.99 7.14
CA PRO A 56 -5.54 -11.44 5.78
C PRO A 56 -6.37 -10.16 5.59
N GLY A 57 -7.58 -10.11 6.14
CA GLY A 57 -8.44 -8.91 6.06
C GLY A 57 -7.86 -7.70 6.80
N GLU A 58 -7.22 -7.91 7.95
CA GLU A 58 -6.57 -6.85 8.71
C GLU A 58 -5.33 -6.32 7.98
N LYS A 59 -4.53 -7.21 7.37
CA LYS A 59 -3.41 -6.82 6.51
C LYS A 59 -3.87 -5.96 5.33
N LEU A 60 -4.97 -6.36 4.67
CA LEU A 60 -5.57 -5.56 3.59
C LEU A 60 -6.04 -4.19 4.09
N ALA A 61 -6.65 -4.12 5.27
CA ALA A 61 -7.08 -2.86 5.87
C ALA A 61 -5.90 -1.91 6.11
N VAL A 62 -4.79 -2.39 6.68
CA VAL A 62 -3.58 -1.58 6.91
C VAL A 62 -2.96 -1.12 5.59
N MET A 63 -2.89 -1.99 4.58
CA MET A 63 -2.37 -1.62 3.26
C MET A 63 -3.20 -0.51 2.61
N ALA A 64 -4.53 -0.57 2.76
CA ALA A 64 -5.43 0.46 2.28
C ALA A 64 -5.30 1.78 3.05
N ILE A 65 -5.09 1.75 4.37
CA ILE A 65 -4.80 2.94 5.18
C ILE A 65 -3.48 3.56 4.71
N TYR A 66 -2.43 2.75 4.56
CA TYR A 66 -1.11 3.22 4.11
C TYR A 66 -1.20 3.93 2.76
N ASP A 67 -1.97 3.42 1.80
CA ASP A 67 -2.11 4.06 0.48
C ASP A 67 -2.70 5.47 0.56
N VAL A 68 -3.52 5.76 1.57
CA VAL A 68 -4.06 7.10 1.83
C VAL A 68 -3.03 8.01 2.50
N VAL A 69 -2.27 7.49 3.47
CA VAL A 69 -1.45 8.33 4.36
C VAL A 69 0.02 8.44 3.96
N ARG A 70 0.53 7.58 3.05
CA ARG A 70 1.93 7.55 2.59
C ARG A 70 2.47 8.85 1.96
N HIS A 71 1.59 9.81 1.68
CA HIS A 71 1.95 11.11 1.11
C HIS A 71 2.11 12.20 2.18
N LEU A 72 1.72 11.91 3.42
CA LEU A 72 1.90 12.81 4.55
C LEU A 72 3.35 12.76 5.03
N ALA A 73 3.81 13.84 5.67
CA ALA A 73 5.15 13.92 6.21
C ALA A 73 5.39 12.87 7.30
N ALA A 74 6.49 12.14 7.20
CA ALA A 74 6.92 11.10 8.11
C ALA A 74 8.42 11.32 8.42
N PRO A 75 8.83 11.55 9.67
CA PRO A 75 10.21 11.91 10.00
C PRO A 75 11.21 10.76 9.85
N LEU A 76 10.78 9.49 9.93
CA LEU A 76 11.68 8.34 9.88
C LEU A 76 11.84 7.75 8.48
N PHE A 77 10.81 7.83 7.63
CA PHE A 77 10.81 7.24 6.31
C PHE A 77 10.65 8.29 5.21
N ASP A 78 11.61 8.32 4.29
CA ASP A 78 11.58 9.22 3.15
C ASP A 78 10.84 8.60 1.94
N THR A 79 10.85 9.32 0.83
CA THR A 79 10.25 8.87 -0.43
C THR A 79 10.86 7.57 -0.97
N THR A 80 12.12 7.26 -0.64
CA THR A 80 12.83 6.06 -1.09
C THR A 80 12.20 4.81 -0.50
N VAL A 81 11.82 4.85 0.78
CA VAL A 81 11.13 3.74 1.46
C VAL A 81 9.76 3.49 0.82
N HIS A 82 9.00 4.54 0.53
CA HIS A 82 7.70 4.41 -0.14
C HIS A 82 7.83 3.88 -1.58
N ALA A 83 8.91 4.21 -2.28
CA ALA A 83 9.23 3.64 -3.59
C ALA A 83 9.56 2.15 -3.49
N ALA A 84 10.38 1.74 -2.51
CA ALA A 84 10.70 0.34 -2.26
C ALA A 84 9.44 -0.49 -1.93
N ILE A 85 8.55 0.02 -1.08
CA ILE A 85 7.25 -0.60 -0.79
C ILE A 85 6.41 -0.76 -2.07
N SER A 86 6.37 0.27 -2.92
CA SER A 86 5.62 0.23 -4.18
C SER A 86 6.19 -0.82 -5.14
N ALA A 87 7.51 -0.92 -5.24
CA ALA A 87 8.19 -1.93 -6.05
C ALA A 87 7.95 -3.35 -5.51
N ALA A 88 8.10 -3.57 -4.20
CA ALA A 88 7.94 -4.87 -3.56
C ALA A 88 6.55 -5.49 -3.79
N ARG A 89 5.49 -4.66 -3.88
CA ARG A 89 4.12 -5.13 -4.19
C ARG A 89 3.96 -5.69 -5.61
N LEU A 90 4.88 -5.37 -6.51
CA LEU A 90 4.86 -5.79 -7.92
C LEU A 90 5.90 -6.87 -8.24
N GLN A 91 6.82 -7.14 -7.32
CA GLN A 91 7.90 -8.10 -7.50
C GLN A 91 7.54 -9.49 -6.96
N PRO A 92 8.19 -10.55 -7.46
CA PRO A 92 8.11 -11.87 -6.83
C PRO A 92 8.55 -11.81 -5.37
N VAL A 93 7.95 -12.69 -4.54
CA VAL A 93 8.16 -12.69 -3.07
C VAL A 93 9.64 -12.71 -2.68
N PRO A 94 10.54 -13.55 -3.23
CA PRO A 94 11.94 -13.55 -2.81
C PRO A 94 12.63 -12.19 -3.01
N THR A 95 12.46 -11.57 -4.18
CA THR A 95 13.03 -10.24 -4.49
C THR A 95 12.42 -9.14 -3.63
N ALA A 96 11.11 -9.21 -3.39
CA ALA A 96 10.43 -8.28 -2.50
C ALA A 96 10.97 -8.39 -1.06
N LEU A 97 11.20 -9.60 -0.55
CA LEU A 97 11.74 -9.83 0.79
C LEU A 97 13.17 -9.27 0.93
N GLU A 98 14.05 -9.50 -0.06
CA GLU A 98 15.43 -8.96 -0.04
C GLU A 98 15.46 -7.44 0.10
N ALA A 99 14.55 -6.74 -0.59
CA ALA A 99 14.46 -5.28 -0.52
C ALA A 99 13.79 -4.77 0.77
N ILE A 100 12.75 -5.46 1.26
CA ILE A 100 11.93 -4.99 2.39
C ILE A 100 12.54 -5.34 3.74
N HIS A 101 13.21 -6.50 3.85
CA HIS A 101 13.78 -6.98 5.09
C HIS A 101 14.66 -5.95 5.83
N PRO A 102 15.68 -5.33 5.19
CA PRO A 102 16.52 -4.35 5.88
C PRO A 102 15.73 -3.11 6.33
N LEU A 103 14.73 -2.68 5.55
CA LEU A 103 13.87 -1.55 5.89
C LEU A 103 13.02 -1.84 7.13
N ARG A 104 12.47 -3.07 7.23
CA ARG A 104 11.76 -3.50 8.44
C ARG A 104 12.68 -3.53 9.66
N VAL A 105 13.89 -4.08 9.53
CA VAL A 105 14.87 -4.12 10.64
C VAL A 105 15.18 -2.70 11.13
N TYR A 106 15.41 -1.76 10.21
CA TYR A 106 15.62 -0.36 10.56
C TYR A 106 14.41 0.23 11.30
N ALA A 107 13.20 0.00 10.80
CA ALA A 107 11.96 0.47 11.41
C ALA A 107 11.79 -0.01 12.87
N GLU A 108 12.07 -1.28 13.13
CA GLU A 108 11.98 -1.87 14.48
C GLU A 108 13.02 -1.31 15.45
N ALA A 109 14.20 -0.94 14.96
CA ALA A 109 15.22 -0.28 15.76
C ALA A 109 14.87 1.19 16.05
N ALA A 110 14.23 1.88 15.09
CA ALA A 110 13.92 3.30 15.17
C ALA A 110 12.65 3.62 15.96
N ILE A 111 11.65 2.73 15.96
CA ILE A 111 10.35 2.94 16.63
C ILE A 111 10.23 1.98 17.83
N PRO A 112 10.37 2.49 19.06
CA PRO A 112 10.24 1.67 20.27
C PRO A 112 8.86 0.99 20.35
N ASN A 113 8.83 -0.27 20.79
CA ASN A 113 7.61 -1.07 20.98
C ASN A 113 6.84 -1.51 19.73
N LEU A 114 7.46 -1.52 18.54
CA LEU A 114 6.98 -2.31 17.40
C LEU A 114 7.12 -3.83 17.66
N VAL A 115 6.45 -4.34 18.70
CA VAL A 115 6.59 -5.72 19.17
C VAL A 115 6.32 -6.76 18.06
N SER A 116 7.24 -7.73 17.98
CA SER A 116 7.31 -8.85 17.03
C SER A 116 6.24 -9.94 17.23
#